data_AF-A0A246F5H3-F1
#
_entry.id   AF-A0A246F5H3-F1
#
_cell.length_a   1.000
_cell.length_b   1.000
_cell.length_c   1.000
_cell.angle_alpha   90.00
_cell.angle_beta   90.00
_cell.angle_gamma   90.00
#
_symmetry.space_group_name_H-M   'P 1'
#
loop_
_entity.id
_entity.type
_entity.pdbx_description
1 polymer ?
#
loop_
_entity_poly.entity_id
_entity_poly.type
_entity_poly.pdbx_seq_one_letter_code
_entity_poly.pdbx_strand_id
1 'polypeptide(L)'
;VLVVWVGNFDATPNPAFVGIKTAAPLFFRIADALPLALPEERVPADRPPSGLTRVEVCAASGELPNRWCPQTRKTWYIPGVSPIRVSDLHRPVMVDRLTGKAACPPFDPATSELQVFEFWPSDLQRLFADAGLPRRTPPDAQRDCQVQAAIDTREAPRITSPLTQVTYSLRLSQPQESITLAAHAAADARLLYWFADHTLVGQGT
;
A
#
# COMPACT_ATOMS: atom_id res chain seq x y z
N VAL A 1 -2.15 -16.24 27.37
CA VAL A 1 -1.36 -15.15 26.73
C VAL A 1 0.11 -15.51 26.86
N LEU A 2 0.87 -15.51 25.76
CA LEU A 2 2.31 -15.80 25.76
C LEU A 2 3.05 -14.55 25.29
N VAL A 3 4.08 -14.15 26.04
CA VAL A 3 4.98 -13.06 25.68
C VAL A 3 6.41 -13.54 25.91
N VAL A 4 7.29 -13.31 24.93
CA VAL A 4 8.71 -13.63 25.04
C VAL A 4 9.51 -12.35 24.90
N TRP A 5 10.31 -12.07 25.92
CA TRP A 5 11.26 -10.98 25.93
C TRP A 5 12.68 -11.54 26.06
N VAL A 6 13.63 -10.92 25.35
CA VAL A 6 15.05 -11.25 25.43
C VAL A 6 15.84 -9.96 25.58
N GLY A 7 16.64 -9.89 26.64
CA GLY A 7 17.48 -8.73 26.92
C GLY A 7 18.36 -8.96 28.14
N ASN A 8 19.28 -8.03 28.37
CA ASN A 8 20.06 -8.01 29.60
C ASN A 8 19.31 -7.19 30.66
N PHE A 9 19.29 -7.68 31.91
CA PHE A 9 18.61 -7.01 33.02
C PHE A 9 19.27 -5.68 33.41
N ASP A 10 20.54 -5.48 33.06
CA ASP A 10 21.31 -4.26 33.30
C ASP A 10 21.18 -3.23 32.15
N ALA A 11 20.29 -3.47 31.18
CA ALA A 11 20.06 -2.65 30.00
C ALA A 11 21.28 -2.47 29.07
N THR A 12 22.32 -3.30 29.22
CA THR A 12 23.45 -3.27 28.29
C THR A 12 23.01 -3.69 26.88
N PRO A 13 23.42 -2.95 25.82
CA PRO A 13 23.00 -3.25 24.47
C PRO A 13 23.67 -4.53 23.96
N ASN A 14 22.89 -5.38 23.29
CA ASN A 14 23.41 -6.58 22.62
C ASN A 14 22.87 -6.65 21.18
N PRO A 15 23.74 -6.52 20.16
CA PRO A 15 23.31 -6.54 18.76
C PRO A 15 22.77 -7.90 18.30
N ALA A 16 22.97 -8.97 19.08
CA ALA A 16 22.39 -10.28 18.80
C ALA A 16 20.90 -10.37 19.22
N PHE A 17 20.42 -9.51 20.12
CA PHE A 17 19.04 -9.55 20.64
C PHE A 17 18.05 -8.82 19.74
N VAL A 18 18.07 -9.15 18.46
CA VAL A 18 17.10 -8.63 17.49
C VAL A 18 15.83 -9.47 17.60
N GLY A 19 14.69 -8.82 17.88
CA GLY A 19 13.42 -9.52 18.16
C GLY A 19 13.06 -10.60 17.14
N ILE A 20 13.17 -10.32 15.83
CA ILE A 20 12.87 -11.29 14.77
C ILE A 20 13.86 -12.47 14.69
N LYS A 21 15.09 -12.29 15.18
CA LYS A 21 16.15 -13.31 15.15
C LYS A 21 16.23 -14.14 16.43
N THR A 22 15.72 -13.62 17.55
CA THR A 22 15.88 -14.25 18.87
C THR A 22 14.55 -14.52 19.56
N ALA A 23 13.79 -13.46 19.89
CA ALA A 23 12.54 -13.60 20.63
C ALA A 23 11.45 -14.30 19.82
N ALA A 24 11.31 -13.99 18.52
CA ALA A 24 10.31 -14.60 17.66
C ALA A 24 10.53 -16.11 17.44
N PRO A 25 11.72 -16.61 17.07
CA PRO A 25 11.95 -18.06 16.99
C PRO A 25 11.70 -18.78 18.32
N LEU A 26 12.08 -18.18 19.45
CA LEU A 26 11.80 -18.75 20.78
C LEU A 26 10.30 -18.78 21.07
N PHE A 27 9.58 -17.70 20.77
CA PHE A 27 8.13 -17.63 20.88
C PHE A 27 7.46 -18.75 20.10
N PHE A 28 7.80 -18.93 18.82
CA PHE A 28 7.19 -19.97 17.99
C PHE A 28 7.48 -21.38 18.52
N ARG A 29 8.73 -21.64 18.94
CA ARG A 29 9.06 -22.94 19.57
C ARG A 29 8.26 -23.22 20.84
N ILE A 30 8.02 -22.20 21.68
CA ILE A 30 7.19 -22.35 22.87
C ILE A 30 5.72 -22.54 22.46
N ALA A 31 5.21 -21.71 21.55
CA ALA A 31 3.83 -21.77 21.06
C ALA A 31 3.51 -23.14 20.45
N ASP A 32 4.43 -23.74 19.69
CA ASP A 32 4.28 -25.07 19.09
C ASP A 32 4.36 -26.19 20.14
N ALA A 33 5.13 -25.99 21.22
CA ALA A 33 5.25 -26.98 22.29
C ALA A 33 4.07 -26.96 23.28
N LEU A 34 3.38 -25.81 23.44
CA LEU A 34 2.30 -25.65 24.40
C LEU A 34 1.14 -26.64 24.19
N PRO A 35 0.60 -26.86 22.98
CA PRO A 35 -0.46 -27.85 22.75
C PRO A 35 -0.07 -29.28 23.14
N LEU A 36 1.22 -29.61 23.06
CA LEU A 36 1.75 -30.93 23.45
C LEU A 36 1.92 -31.05 24.96
N ALA A 37 2.35 -29.97 25.62
CA ALA A 37 2.57 -29.93 27.06
C ALA A 37 1.25 -29.77 27.85
N LEU A 38 0.24 -29.13 27.26
CA LEU A 38 -1.05 -28.79 27.87
C LEU A 38 -2.22 -29.23 26.96
N PRO A 39 -2.37 -30.54 26.68
CA PRO A 39 -3.35 -31.03 25.70
C PRO A 39 -4.82 -30.77 26.09
N GLU A 40 -5.09 -30.58 27.39
CA GLU A 40 -6.43 -30.31 27.90
C GLU A 40 -6.78 -28.81 27.89
N GLU A 41 -5.81 -27.91 27.69
CA GLU A 41 -6.08 -26.48 27.53
C GLU A 41 -6.64 -26.20 26.14
N ARG A 42 -7.97 -26.09 26.07
CA ARG A 42 -8.65 -25.67 24.84
C ARG A 42 -8.62 -24.15 24.73
N VAL A 43 -8.04 -23.65 23.65
CA VAL A 43 -8.21 -22.24 23.26
C VAL A 43 -9.69 -22.06 22.89
N PRO A 44 -10.45 -21.16 23.56
CA PRO A 44 -11.81 -20.87 23.18
C PRO A 44 -11.87 -20.43 21.72
N ALA A 45 -12.93 -20.82 21.01
CA ALA A 45 -13.12 -20.32 19.65
C ALA A 45 -13.22 -18.79 19.68
N ASP A 46 -12.40 -18.12 18.87
CA ASP A 46 -12.46 -16.67 18.70
C ASP A 46 -13.83 -16.30 18.14
N ARG A 47 -14.68 -15.72 19.00
CA ARG A 47 -15.95 -15.15 18.58
C ARG A 47 -15.77 -13.65 18.36
N PRO A 48 -16.32 -13.10 17.27
CA PRO A 48 -16.32 -11.67 17.05
C PRO A 48 -16.99 -10.96 18.25
N PRO A 49 -16.43 -9.86 18.77
CA PRO A 49 -17.08 -9.07 19.81
C PRO A 49 -18.44 -8.55 19.35
N SER A 50 -19.32 -8.29 20.32
CA SER A 50 -20.61 -7.64 20.05
C SER A 50 -20.43 -6.26 19.42
N GLY A 51 -21.37 -5.85 18.57
CA GLY A 51 -21.32 -4.54 17.91
C GLY A 51 -20.58 -4.54 16.58
N LEU A 52 -20.09 -5.68 16.11
CA LEU A 52 -19.60 -5.85 14.74
C LEU A 52 -20.76 -6.16 13.78
N THR A 53 -20.73 -5.54 12.61
CA THR A 53 -21.66 -5.82 11.51
C THR A 53 -20.90 -6.43 10.34
N ARG A 54 -21.56 -7.30 9.55
CA ARG A 54 -21.00 -7.81 8.30
C ARG A 54 -21.37 -6.88 7.14
N VAL A 55 -20.38 -6.51 6.34
CA VAL A 55 -20.56 -5.71 5.12
C VAL A 55 -19.85 -6.37 3.94
N GLU A 56 -20.37 -6.16 2.73
CA GLU A 56 -19.68 -6.53 1.49
C GLU A 56 -18.63 -5.47 1.16
N VAL A 57 -17.41 -5.90 0.88
CA VAL A 57 -16.29 -5.05 0.44
C VAL A 57 -15.70 -5.58 -0.86
N CYS A 58 -15.06 -4.71 -1.63
CA CYS A 58 -14.26 -5.13 -2.76
C CYS A 58 -13.07 -5.96 -2.26
N ALA A 59 -12.88 -7.16 -2.82
CA ALA A 59 -11.93 -8.13 -2.29
C ALA A 59 -10.47 -7.64 -2.33
N ALA A 60 -10.13 -6.79 -3.31
CA ALA A 60 -8.77 -6.28 -3.49
C ALA A 60 -8.46 -5.07 -2.59
N SER A 61 -9.39 -4.13 -2.43
CA SER A 61 -9.16 -2.89 -1.66
C SER A 61 -9.64 -2.95 -0.21
N GLY A 62 -10.59 -3.83 0.12
CA GLY A 62 -11.28 -3.83 1.42
C GLY A 62 -12.25 -2.66 1.63
N GLU A 63 -12.41 -1.79 0.62
CA GLU A 63 -13.36 -0.68 0.62
C GLU A 63 -14.74 -1.12 0.09
N LEU A 64 -15.79 -0.31 0.27
CA LEU A 64 -17.11 -0.62 -0.28
C LEU A 64 -17.03 -0.78 -1.81
N PRO A 65 -17.67 -1.79 -2.41
CA PRO A 65 -17.51 -2.05 -3.83
C PRO A 65 -18.13 -0.94 -4.68
N ASN A 66 -17.40 -0.52 -5.71
CA ASN A 66 -17.96 0.25 -6.82
C ASN A 66 -18.47 -0.72 -7.91
N ARG A 67 -19.09 -0.19 -8.97
CA ARG A 67 -19.60 -1.00 -10.09
C ARG A 67 -18.53 -1.76 -10.90
N TRP A 68 -17.26 -1.39 -10.73
CA TRP A 68 -16.12 -1.96 -11.46
C TRP A 68 -15.35 -3.00 -10.64
N CYS A 69 -15.71 -3.22 -9.36
CA CYS A 69 -15.08 -4.24 -8.55
C CYS A 69 -15.50 -5.64 -9.04
N PRO A 70 -14.56 -6.49 -9.46
CA PRO A 70 -14.88 -7.79 -10.05
C PRO A 70 -15.28 -8.84 -9.02
N GLN A 71 -14.82 -8.70 -7.77
CA GLN A 71 -15.04 -9.67 -6.70
C GLN A 71 -15.31 -8.97 -5.37
N THR A 72 -16.39 -9.36 -4.69
CA THR A 72 -16.70 -8.90 -3.33
C THR A 72 -16.48 -9.99 -2.30
N ARG A 73 -16.25 -9.60 -1.05
CA ARG A 73 -16.20 -10.51 0.10
C ARG A 73 -16.87 -9.88 1.32
N LYS A 74 -17.44 -10.72 2.19
CA LYS A 74 -17.96 -10.30 3.49
C LYS A 74 -16.85 -10.10 4.50
N THR A 75 -16.77 -8.91 5.09
CA THR A 75 -15.86 -8.61 6.20
C THR A 75 -16.62 -8.11 7.44
N TRP A 76 -15.96 -8.11 8.59
CA TRP A 76 -16.46 -7.46 9.80
C TRP A 76 -16.17 -5.96 9.73
N TYR A 77 -17.12 -5.17 10.22
CA TYR A 77 -17.09 -3.71 10.21
C TYR A 77 -17.50 -3.20 11.59
N ILE A 78 -16.74 -2.23 12.12
CA ILE A 78 -17.02 -1.57 13.40
C ILE A 78 -17.80 -0.28 13.12
N PRO A 79 -19.11 -0.22 13.45
CA PRO A 79 -19.92 0.97 13.27
C PRO A 79 -19.30 2.21 13.92
N GLY A 80 -19.12 3.29 13.14
CA GLY A 80 -18.57 4.55 13.61
C GLY A 80 -17.04 4.62 13.74
N VAL A 81 -16.32 3.50 13.54
CA VAL A 81 -14.85 3.45 13.63
C VAL A 81 -14.22 3.07 12.29
N SER A 82 -14.71 2.01 11.66
CA SER A 82 -14.18 1.53 10.39
C SER A 82 -14.47 2.54 9.27
N PRO A 83 -13.52 2.87 8.38
CA PRO A 83 -13.76 3.80 7.28
C PRO A 83 -14.87 3.30 6.34
N ILE A 84 -15.78 4.21 5.94
CA ILE A 84 -16.79 3.94 4.90
C ILE A 84 -16.38 4.72 3.66
N ARG A 85 -15.61 4.07 2.79
CA ARG A 85 -15.18 4.64 1.51
C ARG A 85 -15.59 3.70 0.40
N VAL A 86 -16.04 4.28 -0.71
CA VAL A 86 -16.28 3.52 -1.95
C VAL A 86 -14.94 3.34 -2.63
N SER A 87 -14.65 2.10 -3.02
CA SER A 87 -13.43 1.70 -3.69
C SER A 87 -13.20 2.52 -4.94
N ASP A 88 -12.01 3.10 -5.04
CA ASP A 88 -11.54 3.78 -6.25
C ASP A 88 -10.42 3.03 -6.98
N LEU A 89 -10.03 1.86 -6.46
CA LEU A 89 -9.01 0.99 -7.07
C LEU A 89 -9.35 0.57 -8.51
N HIS A 90 -10.58 0.14 -8.77
CA HIS A 90 -10.99 -0.35 -10.10
C HIS A 90 -11.62 0.80 -10.88
N ARG A 91 -10.92 1.29 -11.91
CA ARG A 91 -11.37 2.41 -12.74
C ARG A 91 -11.48 1.99 -14.20
N PRO A 92 -12.50 2.48 -14.92
CA PRO A 92 -12.63 2.25 -16.34
C PRO A 92 -11.70 3.21 -17.11
N VAL A 93 -11.08 2.71 -18.16
CA VAL A 93 -10.26 3.46 -19.10
C VAL A 93 -10.75 3.12 -20.50
N MET A 94 -10.99 4.14 -21.33
CA MET A 94 -11.23 3.91 -22.74
C MET A 94 -9.90 3.62 -23.42
N VAL A 95 -9.80 2.50 -24.13
CA VAL A 95 -8.57 2.05 -24.79
C VAL A 95 -8.83 1.94 -26.28
N ASP A 96 -7.96 2.54 -27.09
CA ASP A 96 -7.98 2.36 -28.54
C ASP A 96 -7.30 1.04 -28.89
N ARG A 97 -8.05 0.12 -29.50
CA ARG A 97 -7.58 -1.21 -29.91
C ARG A 97 -6.45 -1.18 -30.94
N LEU A 98 -6.34 -0.12 -31.73
CA LEU A 98 -5.30 0.01 -32.75
C LEU A 98 -3.95 0.38 -32.13
N THR A 99 -3.97 1.29 -31.15
CA THR A 99 -2.74 1.81 -30.54
C THR A 99 -2.39 1.17 -29.19
N GLY A 100 -3.36 0.52 -28.53
CA GLY A 100 -3.24 0.01 -27.17
C GLY A 100 -3.15 1.10 -26.09
N LYS A 101 -3.39 2.37 -26.47
CA LYS A 101 -3.28 3.54 -25.59
C LYS A 101 -4.63 3.93 -25.02
N ALA A 102 -4.62 4.68 -23.92
CA ALA A 102 -5.85 5.29 -23.43
C ALA A 102 -6.37 6.29 -24.47
N ALA A 103 -7.58 6.03 -24.96
CA ALA A 103 -8.31 6.85 -25.93
C ALA A 103 -8.98 8.02 -25.23
N CYS A 104 -9.17 9.11 -25.97
CA CYS A 104 -9.73 10.34 -25.44
C CYS A 104 -10.96 10.79 -26.21
N PRO A 105 -11.86 11.57 -25.59
CA PRO A 105 -13.02 12.10 -26.30
C PRO A 105 -12.62 12.95 -27.51
N PRO A 106 -13.38 12.91 -28.61
CA PRO A 106 -14.52 12.03 -28.84
C PRO A 106 -14.09 10.57 -29.09
N PHE A 107 -14.73 9.63 -28.39
CA PHE A 107 -14.42 8.21 -28.54
C PHE A 107 -15.00 7.67 -29.84
N ASP A 108 -14.20 6.89 -30.58
CA ASP A 108 -14.63 6.18 -31.79
C ASP A 108 -15.20 4.81 -31.40
N PRO A 109 -16.51 4.54 -31.55
CA PRO A 109 -17.09 3.25 -31.18
C PRO A 109 -16.52 2.05 -31.96
N ALA A 110 -15.88 2.25 -33.12
CA ALA A 110 -15.30 1.18 -33.90
C ALA A 110 -13.96 0.68 -33.32
N THR A 111 -13.22 1.55 -32.65
CA THR A 111 -11.83 1.29 -32.20
C THR A 111 -11.66 1.42 -30.69
N SER A 112 -12.50 2.20 -30.02
CA SER A 112 -12.44 2.47 -28.59
C SER A 112 -13.23 1.44 -27.80
N GLU A 113 -12.61 0.83 -26.80
CA GLU A 113 -13.24 -0.10 -25.87
C GLU A 113 -13.03 0.27 -24.41
N LEU A 114 -14.04 0.01 -23.58
CA LEU A 114 -13.94 0.21 -22.13
C LEU A 114 -13.21 -0.98 -21.50
N GLN A 115 -12.06 -0.73 -20.89
CA GLN A 115 -11.34 -1.71 -20.07
C GLN A 115 -11.24 -1.23 -18.62
N VAL A 116 -11.26 -2.16 -17.67
CA VAL A 116 -11.09 -1.84 -16.23
C VAL A 116 -9.67 -2.16 -15.81
N PHE A 117 -9.02 -1.22 -15.12
CA PHE A 117 -7.67 -1.36 -14.58
C PHE A 117 -7.66 -1.13 -13.08
N GLU A 118 -6.63 -1.68 -12.42
CA GLU A 118 -6.35 -1.47 -11.01
C GLU A 118 -5.34 -0.31 -10.85
N PHE A 119 -5.74 0.74 -10.13
CA PHE A 119 -4.93 1.91 -9.85
C PHE A 119 -4.25 1.76 -8.48
N TRP A 120 -3.22 0.91 -8.42
CA TRP A 120 -2.43 0.71 -7.21
C TRP A 120 -1.44 1.85 -6.97
N PRO A 121 -1.27 2.35 -5.74
CA PRO A 121 -0.17 3.25 -5.37
C PRO A 121 1.22 2.70 -5.72
N SER A 122 2.18 3.61 -5.97
CA SER A 122 3.51 3.24 -6.49
C SER A 122 4.34 2.32 -5.59
N ASP A 123 4.13 2.32 -4.28
CA ASP A 123 4.71 1.37 -3.34
C ASP A 123 4.12 -0.03 -3.45
N LEU A 124 2.80 -0.15 -3.57
CA LEU A 124 2.16 -1.44 -3.77
C LEU A 124 2.53 -2.01 -5.14
N GLN A 125 2.63 -1.18 -6.18
CA GLN A 125 3.14 -1.62 -7.48
C GLN A 125 4.56 -2.18 -7.38
N ARG A 126 5.47 -1.50 -6.67
CA ARG A 126 6.84 -1.99 -6.43
C ARG A 126 6.85 -3.28 -5.63
N LEU A 127 6.07 -3.36 -4.54
CA LEU A 127 5.95 -4.56 -3.74
C LEU A 127 5.46 -5.76 -4.57
N PHE A 128 4.46 -5.55 -5.42
CA PHE A 128 3.97 -6.59 -6.32
C PHE A 128 5.03 -7.03 -7.33
N ALA A 129 5.80 -6.09 -7.90
CA ALA A 129 6.89 -6.41 -8.81
C ALA A 129 8.00 -7.22 -8.11
N ASP A 130 8.42 -6.80 -6.91
CA ASP A 130 9.43 -7.48 -6.10
C ASP A 130 8.99 -8.89 -5.68
N ALA A 131 7.68 -9.08 -5.46
CA ALA A 131 7.08 -10.37 -5.17
C ALA A 131 6.87 -11.27 -6.41
N GLY A 132 7.23 -10.82 -7.60
CA GLY A 132 7.03 -11.56 -8.85
C GLY A 132 5.57 -11.65 -9.30
N LEU A 133 4.72 -10.72 -8.85
CA LEU A 133 3.28 -10.64 -9.14
C LEU A 133 2.93 -9.33 -9.88
N PRO A 134 3.52 -9.05 -11.06
CA PRO A 134 3.30 -7.79 -11.75
C PRO A 134 1.81 -7.58 -12.07
N ARG A 135 1.29 -6.40 -11.71
CA ARG A 135 -0.10 -6.00 -11.98
C ARG A 135 -0.20 -5.32 -13.34
N ARG A 136 -1.36 -5.44 -13.99
CA ARG A 136 -1.66 -4.70 -15.21
C ARG A 136 -1.75 -3.21 -14.87
N THR A 137 -0.91 -2.39 -15.50
CA THR A 137 -0.96 -0.93 -15.35
C THR A 137 -1.92 -0.33 -16.39
N PRO A 138 -2.60 0.78 -16.07
CA PRO A 138 -3.36 1.53 -17.06
C PRO A 138 -2.44 2.00 -18.22
N PRO A 139 -2.92 1.96 -19.48
CA PRO A 139 -2.12 2.37 -20.63
C PRO A 139 -1.91 3.88 -20.64
N ASP A 140 -0.81 4.32 -21.26
CA ASP A 140 -0.54 5.74 -21.45
C ASP A 140 -1.59 6.40 -22.34
N ALA A 141 -1.92 7.65 -22.03
CA ALA A 141 -2.76 8.48 -22.90
C ALA A 141 -2.10 8.74 -24.25
N GLN A 142 -2.92 8.93 -25.28
CA GLN A 142 -2.45 9.46 -26.57
C GLN A 142 -1.85 10.87 -26.38
N ARG A 143 -0.78 11.21 -27.12
CA ARG A 143 0.02 12.44 -26.91
C ARG A 143 -0.78 13.74 -27.01
N ASP A 144 -1.83 13.75 -27.83
CA ASP A 144 -2.67 14.92 -28.06
C ASP A 144 -3.83 15.01 -27.07
N CYS A 145 -3.86 14.09 -26.10
CA CYS A 145 -4.86 14.08 -25.08
C CYS A 145 -4.47 15.02 -23.94
N GLN A 146 -5.00 16.24 -23.99
CA GLN A 146 -5.17 17.04 -22.79
C GLN A 146 -6.31 16.43 -21.98
N VAL A 147 -6.05 15.31 -21.30
CA VAL A 147 -6.83 15.00 -20.11
C VAL A 147 -6.55 16.18 -19.20
N GLN A 148 -7.49 17.11 -19.09
CA GLN A 148 -7.60 17.91 -17.89
C GLN A 148 -7.84 16.89 -16.79
N ALA A 149 -6.75 16.30 -16.31
CA ALA A 149 -6.72 15.53 -15.09
C ALA A 149 -7.14 16.57 -14.06
N ALA A 150 -8.44 16.66 -13.80
CA ALA A 150 -8.94 17.25 -12.59
C ALA A 150 -8.14 16.54 -11.52
N ILE A 151 -7.17 17.25 -10.94
CA ILE A 151 -6.24 16.71 -9.97
C ILE A 151 -7.14 16.08 -8.91
N ASP A 152 -7.27 14.76 -8.90
CA ASP A 152 -8.01 14.10 -7.85
C ASP A 152 -7.13 14.20 -6.62
N THR A 153 -7.36 15.26 -5.86
CA THR A 153 -6.63 15.58 -4.63
C THR A 153 -6.67 14.43 -3.61
N ARG A 154 -7.52 13.42 -3.80
CA ARG A 154 -7.54 12.18 -3.01
C ARG A 154 -6.25 11.35 -3.12
N GLU A 155 -5.52 11.45 -4.23
CA GLU A 155 -4.26 10.70 -4.46
C GLU A 155 -3.04 11.62 -4.57
N ALA A 156 -3.05 12.75 -3.84
CA ALA A 156 -1.89 13.62 -3.76
C ALA A 156 -0.64 12.86 -3.27
N PRO A 157 0.55 13.12 -3.85
CA PRO A 157 1.79 12.47 -3.41
C PRO A 157 2.03 12.64 -1.91
N ARG A 158 2.38 11.55 -1.22
CA ARG A 158 2.69 11.54 0.21
C ARG A 158 4.16 11.24 0.43
N ILE A 159 4.87 12.20 1.00
CA ILE A 159 6.28 12.06 1.38
C ILE A 159 6.39 11.07 2.54
N THR A 160 7.26 10.08 2.39
CA THR A 160 7.64 9.10 3.43
C THR A 160 9.07 9.28 3.93
N SER A 161 9.90 9.95 3.15
CA SER A 161 11.20 10.42 3.58
C SER A 161 11.51 11.76 2.90
N PRO A 162 11.98 12.78 3.64
CA PRO A 162 12.28 12.76 5.07
C PRO A 162 11.03 12.74 5.98
N LEU A 163 11.20 12.24 7.19
CA LEU A 163 10.17 12.24 8.22
C LEU A 163 9.97 13.66 8.79
N THR A 164 8.72 14.01 9.08
CA THR A 164 8.40 15.27 9.75
C THR A 164 8.94 15.26 11.17
N GLN A 165 9.41 16.42 11.65
CA GLN A 165 9.90 16.62 13.02
C GLN A 165 11.14 15.78 13.40
N VAL A 166 11.88 15.27 12.41
CA VAL A 166 13.15 14.56 12.62
C VAL A 166 14.30 15.45 12.14
N THR A 167 15.35 15.55 12.95
CA THR A 167 16.59 16.22 12.56
C THR A 167 17.52 15.22 11.88
N TYR A 168 17.88 15.49 10.63
CA TYR A 168 18.88 14.75 9.88
C TYR A 168 20.23 15.45 10.00
N SER A 169 21.29 14.72 10.36
CA SER A 169 22.66 15.25 10.44
C SER A 169 23.53 14.54 9.41
N LEU A 170 24.07 15.31 8.47
CA LEU A 170 25.00 14.83 7.45
C LEU A 170 26.43 15.19 7.86
N ARG A 171 27.38 14.27 7.68
CA ARG A 171 28.79 14.54 7.99
C ARG A 171 29.45 15.30 6.85
N LEU A 172 30.03 16.47 7.16
CA LEU A 172 30.82 17.25 6.19
C LEU A 172 32.03 16.46 5.63
N SER A 173 32.57 15.52 6.41
CA SER A 173 33.65 14.64 5.96
C SER A 173 33.22 13.56 4.96
N GLN A 174 31.91 13.36 4.76
CA GLN A 174 31.34 12.40 3.81
C GLN A 174 30.35 13.11 2.88
N PRO A 175 30.84 13.88 1.89
CA PRO A 175 29.97 14.67 1.00
C PRO A 175 29.05 13.82 0.10
N GLN A 176 29.23 12.50 0.07
CA GLN A 176 28.35 11.55 -0.61
C GLN A 176 27.09 11.21 0.22
N GLU A 177 27.08 11.54 1.52
CA GLU A 177 25.93 11.31 2.40
C GLU A 177 24.80 12.26 1.99
N SER A 178 23.62 11.72 1.70
CA SER A 178 22.45 12.48 1.26
C SER A 178 21.19 11.97 1.95
N ILE A 179 20.18 12.84 2.04
CA ILE A 179 18.86 12.46 2.55
C ILE A 179 18.08 11.87 1.37
N THR A 180 17.72 10.59 1.47
CA THR A 180 16.89 9.95 0.46
C THR A 180 15.49 10.58 0.47
N LEU A 181 15.03 11.01 -0.70
CA LEU A 181 13.67 11.48 -0.91
C LEU A 181 12.81 10.30 -1.38
N ALA A 182 11.70 10.05 -0.67
CA ALA A 182 10.79 8.96 -1.03
C ALA A 182 9.34 9.40 -0.81
N ALA A 183 8.48 9.10 -1.78
CA ALA A 183 7.05 9.39 -1.72
C ALA A 183 6.23 8.26 -2.35
N HIS A 184 4.98 8.15 -1.90
CA HIS A 184 3.93 7.40 -2.57
C HIS A 184 3.18 8.34 -3.50
N ALA A 185 2.86 7.85 -4.69
CA ALA A 185 2.13 8.60 -5.70
C ALA A 185 0.96 7.78 -6.25
N ALA A 186 0.03 8.48 -6.88
CA ALA A 186 -1.07 7.89 -7.64
C ALA A 186 -0.55 6.93 -8.72
N ALA A 187 -1.38 5.96 -9.11
CA ALA A 187 -0.98 4.90 -10.04
C ALA A 187 -0.68 5.38 -11.46
N ASP A 188 -1.23 6.54 -11.83
CA ASP A 188 -1.06 7.23 -13.11
C ASP A 188 0.03 8.30 -13.07
N ALA A 189 0.64 8.56 -11.90
CA ALA A 189 1.77 9.45 -11.78
C ALA A 189 3.00 8.83 -12.47
N ARG A 190 3.59 9.58 -13.41
CA ARG A 190 4.81 9.17 -14.15
C ARG A 190 6.07 9.88 -13.68
N LEU A 191 5.91 11.07 -13.10
CA LEU A 191 7.00 11.92 -12.65
C LEU A 191 6.62 12.54 -11.32
N LEU A 192 7.57 12.52 -10.39
CA LEU A 192 7.51 13.24 -9.13
C LEU A 192 8.56 14.35 -9.16
N TYR A 193 8.12 15.58 -8.93
CA TYR A 193 9.01 16.72 -8.76
C TYR A 193 9.15 17.05 -7.29
N TRP A 194 10.40 17.16 -6.83
CA TRP A 194 10.72 17.44 -5.45
C TRP A 194 11.13 18.89 -5.28
N PHE A 195 10.44 19.60 -4.39
CA PHE A 195 10.73 20.98 -4.06
C PHE A 195 11.13 21.10 -2.58
N ALA A 196 12.21 21.83 -2.33
CA ALA A 196 12.51 22.37 -1.01
C ALA A 196 12.13 23.85 -1.06
N ASP A 197 11.07 24.21 -0.33
CA ASP A 197 10.36 25.48 -0.46
C ASP A 197 9.97 25.75 -1.92
N HIS A 198 10.62 26.72 -2.57
CA HIS A 198 10.33 27.11 -3.97
C HIS A 198 11.42 26.63 -4.95
N THR A 199 12.37 25.80 -4.50
CA THR A 199 13.50 25.34 -5.31
C THR A 199 13.35 23.88 -5.68
N LEU A 200 13.44 23.56 -6.97
CA LEU A 200 13.47 22.18 -7.45
C LEU A 200 14.78 21.52 -7.00
N VAL A 201 14.68 20.45 -6.21
CA VAL A 201 15.84 19.70 -5.68
C VAL A 201 16.02 18.33 -6.32
N GLY A 202 15.02 17.84 -7.06
CA GLY A 202 15.12 16.58 -7.77
C GLY A 202 13.86 16.18 -8.51
N GLN A 203 13.97 15.09 -9.27
CA GLN A 203 12.84 14.42 -9.90
C GLN A 203 12.99 12.91 -9.77
N GLY A 204 11.87 12.20 -9.63
CA GLY A 204 11.78 10.75 -9.63
C GLY A 204 10.76 10.26 -10.65
N THR A 205 10.89 9.00 -11.05
CA THR A 205 9.94 8.27 -11.90
C THR A 205 9.22 7.23 -11.08
#